data_AF-A0A6P7P0P7-F1
#
_entry.id   AF-A0A6P7P0P7-F1
#
_cell.length_a   1.000
_cell.length_b   1.000
_cell.length_c   1.000
_cell.angle_alpha   90.00
_cell.angle_beta   90.00
_cell.angle_gamma   90.00
#
_symmetry.space_group_name_H-M   'P 1'
#
loop_
_entity.id
_entity.type
_entity.pdbx_description
1 polymer ?
#
loop_
_entity_poly.entity_id
_entity_poly.type
_entity_poly.pdbx_seq_one_letter_code
_entity_poly.pdbx_strand_id
1 'polypeptide(L)'
;MRCLALLLLVAVASAKVVERCEWAQILREHGMDGYYGYSLANWFYLSFNTKAINYNTDGSADYGVFLINSHWWCTDGSPTSNDCGISCGGQ
;
A
#
# COMPACT_ATOMS: atom_id res chain seq x y z
N MET A 1 7.67 -32.28 10.67
CA MET A 1 6.91 -31.78 9.49
C MET A 1 6.25 -30.42 9.71
N ARG A 2 5.58 -30.14 10.84
CA ARG A 2 4.95 -28.83 11.11
C ARG A 2 5.91 -27.62 11.12
N CYS A 3 7.11 -27.75 11.67
CA CYS A 3 8.08 -26.65 11.72
C CYS A 3 8.66 -26.28 10.35
N LEU A 4 8.86 -27.27 9.47
CA LEU A 4 9.33 -27.04 8.09
C LEU A 4 8.30 -26.25 7.27
N ALA A 5 7.01 -26.54 7.44
CA ALA A 5 5.93 -25.80 6.79
C ALA A 5 5.87 -24.33 7.27
N LEU A 6 6.05 -24.08 8.57
CA LEU A 6 6.10 -22.73 9.12
C LEU A 6 7.32 -21.92 8.62
N LEU A 7 8.49 -22.54 8.53
CA LEU A 7 9.70 -21.89 7.99
C LEU A 7 9.57 -21.55 6.50
N LEU A 8 8.93 -22.42 5.72
CA LEU A 8 8.62 -22.15 4.31
C LEU A 8 7.63 -20.97 4.15
N LEU A 9 6.62 -20.87 5.01
CA LEU A 9 5.66 -19.77 5.00
C LEU A 9 6.29 -18.42 5.36
N VAL A 10 7.22 -18.39 6.32
CA VAL A 10 7.94 -17.17 6.69
C VAL A 10 8.85 -16.68 5.56
N ALA A 11 9.46 -17.60 4.79
CA ALA A 11 10.28 -17.24 3.64
C ALA A 11 9.50 -16.57 2.48
N VAL A 12 8.19 -16.84 2.38
CA VAL A 12 7.32 -16.23 1.36
C VAL A 12 6.84 -14.84 1.78
N ALA A 13 6.84 -14.53 3.08
CA ALA A 13 6.40 -13.24 3.60
C ALA A 13 7.51 -12.17 3.47
N SER A 14 7.67 -11.59 2.28
CA SER A 14 8.58 -10.45 2.07
C SER A 14 7.91 -9.15 2.50
N ALA A 15 8.45 -8.48 3.53
CA ALA A 15 8.14 -7.09 3.82
C ALA A 15 9.25 -6.24 3.18
N LYS A 16 8.92 -5.45 2.16
CA LYS A 16 9.89 -4.64 1.42
C LYS A 16 9.72 -3.16 1.74
N VAL A 17 10.80 -2.54 2.22
CA VAL A 17 10.98 -1.09 2.17
C VAL A 17 11.61 -0.80 0.81
N VAL A 18 10.92 -0.05 -0.04
CA VAL A 18 11.34 0.20 -1.42
C VAL A 18 12.28 1.42 -1.44
N GLU A 19 13.46 1.28 -2.04
CA GLU A 19 14.37 2.42 -2.20
C GLU A 19 13.83 3.44 -3.22
N ARG A 20 14.26 4.70 -3.09
CA ARG A 20 13.74 5.83 -3.89
C ARG A 20 13.78 5.58 -5.41
N CYS A 21 14.90 5.09 -5.94
CA CYS A 21 15.05 4.86 -7.38
C CYS A 21 14.26 3.64 -7.86
N GLU A 22 14.17 2.60 -7.03
CA GLU A 22 13.35 1.43 -7.30
C GLU A 22 11.86 1.82 -7.33
N TRP A 23 11.42 2.68 -6.42
CA TRP A 23 10.07 3.22 -6.42
C TRP A 23 9.77 4.05 -7.67
N ALA A 24 10.69 4.93 -8.09
CA ALA A 24 10.56 5.67 -9.35
C ALA A 24 10.41 4.73 -10.55
N GLN A 25 11.18 3.64 -10.57
CA GLN A 25 11.10 2.66 -11.65
C GLN A 25 9.74 1.95 -11.68
N ILE A 26 9.26 1.48 -10.52
CA ILE A 26 7.94 0.85 -10.39
C ILE A 26 6.84 1.81 -10.86
N LEU A 27 6.84 3.05 -10.38
CA LEU A 27 5.85 4.05 -10.77
C LEU A 27 5.88 4.33 -12.28
N ARG A 28 7.07 4.40 -12.89
CA ARG A 28 7.21 4.57 -14.34
C ARG A 28 6.67 3.37 -15.11
N GLU A 29 6.98 2.16 -14.69
CA GLU A 29 6.49 0.91 -15.29
C GLU A 29 4.96 0.82 -15.24
N HIS A 30 4.34 1.41 -14.22
CA HIS A 30 2.89 1.52 -14.08
C HIS A 30 2.27 2.80 -14.69
N GLY A 31 3.03 3.57 -15.47
CA GLY A 31 2.49 4.72 -16.22
C GLY A 31 2.16 5.96 -15.38
N MET A 32 2.76 6.08 -14.19
CA MET A 32 2.49 7.19 -13.28
C MET A 32 3.21 8.49 -13.66
N ASP A 33 4.20 8.42 -14.56
CA ASP A 33 4.89 9.62 -15.08
C ASP A 33 4.01 10.37 -16.08
N GLY A 34 3.44 11.49 -15.67
CA GLY A 34 2.49 12.28 -16.46
C GLY A 34 1.02 11.89 -16.24
N TYR A 35 0.72 10.95 -15.33
CA TYR A 35 -0.65 10.59 -14.99
C TYR A 35 -1.40 11.80 -14.41
N TYR A 36 -2.53 12.16 -15.02
CA TYR A 36 -3.25 13.43 -14.76
C TYR A 36 -2.36 14.69 -14.80
N GLY A 37 -1.25 14.67 -15.55
CA GLY A 37 -0.31 15.79 -15.63
C GLY A 37 0.69 15.87 -14.47
N TYR A 38 0.70 14.91 -13.54
CA TYR A 38 1.67 14.85 -12.44
C TYR A 38 2.93 14.10 -12.87
N SER A 39 4.11 14.72 -12.68
CA SER A 39 5.41 14.07 -12.89
C SER A 39 5.70 13.01 -11.81
N LEU A 40 6.65 12.11 -12.07
CA LEU A 40 7.12 11.12 -11.08
C LEU A 40 7.46 11.73 -9.71
N ALA A 41 8.05 12.92 -9.69
CA ALA A 41 8.47 13.59 -8.45
C ALA A 41 7.29 13.89 -7.50
N ASN A 42 6.08 14.09 -8.02
CA ASN A 42 4.90 14.38 -7.20
C ASN A 42 4.46 13.18 -6.35
N TRP A 43 4.76 11.96 -6.79
CA TRP A 43 4.40 10.73 -6.08
C TRP A 43 5.35 10.41 -4.90
N PHE A 44 6.43 11.18 -4.72
CA PHE A 44 7.42 10.97 -3.65
C PHE A 44 7.06 11.61 -2.31
N TYR A 45 5.92 12.28 -2.18
CA TYR A 45 5.51 12.92 -0.92
C TYR A 45 4.98 11.92 0.14
N LEU A 46 4.83 10.65 -0.21
CA LEU A 46 4.13 9.65 0.62
C LEU A 46 5.11 8.68 1.31
N SER A 47 4.56 7.83 2.19
CA SER A 47 5.31 6.84 2.98
C SER A 47 6.04 5.85 2.07
N PHE A 48 7.31 5.50 2.36
CA PHE A 48 8.01 4.38 1.66
C PHE A 48 7.70 3.00 2.28
N ASN A 49 6.84 2.95 3.29
CA ASN A 49 6.46 1.72 3.98
C ASN A 49 5.14 1.18 3.43
N THR A 50 5.20 0.05 2.72
CA THR A 50 4.05 -0.68 2.17
C THR A 50 3.09 -1.22 3.23
N LYS A 51 3.53 -1.33 4.49
CA LYS A 51 2.72 -1.76 5.65
C LYS A 51 2.39 -0.60 6.60
N ALA A 52 2.53 0.65 6.16
CA ALA A 52 2.12 1.79 6.98
C ALA A 52 0.62 1.72 7.28
N ILE A 53 0.27 1.97 8.54
CA ILE A 53 -1.11 2.14 8.99
C ILE A 53 -1.15 3.38 9.87
N ASN A 54 -2.03 4.31 9.55
CA ASN A 54 -2.35 5.49 10.36
C ASN A 54 -3.81 5.42 10.80
N TYR A 55 -4.09 5.48 12.09
CA TYR A 55 -5.45 5.43 12.61
C TYR A 55 -6.00 6.84 12.82
N ASN A 56 -7.18 7.11 12.27
CA ASN A 56 -7.83 8.42 12.35
C ASN A 56 -8.84 8.47 13.50
N THR A 57 -9.19 9.67 13.93
CA THR A 57 -10.12 9.89 15.05
C THR A 57 -11.58 9.58 14.72
N ASP A 58 -11.93 9.53 13.43
CA ASP A 58 -13.25 9.17 12.93
C ASP A 58 -13.48 7.65 12.85
N GLY A 59 -12.48 6.85 13.22
CA GLY A 59 -12.52 5.39 13.19
C GLY A 59 -12.07 4.77 11.87
N SER A 60 -11.73 5.57 10.86
CA SER A 60 -11.06 5.10 9.64
C SER A 60 -9.56 4.90 9.85
N ALA A 61 -8.88 4.27 8.89
CA ALA A 61 -7.43 4.19 8.86
C ALA A 61 -6.88 4.39 7.44
N ASP A 62 -5.65 4.87 7.35
CA ASP A 62 -4.91 5.04 6.09
C ASP A 62 -3.88 3.94 5.92
N TYR A 63 -3.85 3.34 4.72
CA TYR A 63 -3.09 2.12 4.45
C TYR A 63 -2.00 2.29 3.38
N GLY A 64 -0.84 1.72 3.65
CA GLY A 64 0.24 1.48 2.69
C GLY A 64 1.01 2.71 2.25
N VAL A 65 1.72 2.55 1.13
CA VAL A 65 2.65 3.55 0.58
C VAL A 65 1.94 4.85 0.21
N PHE A 66 0.68 4.79 -0.20
CA PHE A 66 -0.11 5.95 -0.61
C PHE A 66 -1.06 6.48 0.47
N LEU A 67 -1.08 5.86 1.66
CA LEU A 67 -2.01 6.20 2.75
C LEU A 67 -3.47 6.23 2.26
N ILE A 68 -3.90 5.14 1.63
CA ILE A 68 -5.27 4.98 1.10
C ILE A 68 -6.23 4.83 2.29
N ASN A 69 -7.18 5.76 2.41
CA ASN A 69 -8.12 5.81 3.53
C ASN A 69 -9.28 4.80 3.39
N SER A 70 -9.58 4.07 4.48
CA SER A 70 -10.62 3.04 4.51
C SER A 70 -12.05 3.56 4.53
N HIS A 71 -12.31 4.84 4.82
CA HIS A 71 -13.66 5.39 4.76
C HIS A 71 -14.21 5.45 3.32
N TRP A 72 -13.32 5.68 2.35
CA TRP A 72 -13.69 5.92 0.95
C TRP A 72 -13.26 4.80 0.02
N TRP A 73 -12.01 4.35 0.12
CA TRP A 73 -11.34 3.70 -1.00
C TRP A 73 -11.23 2.18 -0.88
N CYS A 74 -11.18 1.63 0.34
CA CYS A 74 -10.96 0.20 0.57
C CYS A 74 -11.72 -0.28 1.80
N THR A 75 -11.92 -1.60 1.93
CA THR A 75 -12.56 -2.22 3.09
C THR A 75 -11.55 -2.85 4.06
N ASP A 76 -11.67 -2.53 5.35
CA ASP A 76 -10.91 -3.13 6.48
C ASP A 76 -11.85 -3.76 7.54
N GLY A 77 -13.16 -3.74 7.31
CA GLY A 77 -14.19 -4.16 8.26
C GLY A 77 -14.93 -3.00 8.93
N SER A 78 -14.47 -1.75 8.76
CA SER A 78 -15.20 -0.54 9.12
C SER A 78 -16.22 -0.13 8.05
N PRO A 79 -17.20 0.75 8.37
CA PRO A 79 -18.10 1.34 7.38
C PRO A 79 -17.33 2.11 6.29
N THR A 80 -17.53 1.72 5.03
CA THR A 80 -16.77 2.24 3.88
C THR A 80 -17.63 2.37 2.63
N SER A 81 -17.28 3.31 1.75
CA SER A 81 -17.81 3.37 0.37
C SER A 81 -17.15 2.31 -0.54
N ASN A 82 -15.89 1.98 -0.27
CA ASN A 82 -15.06 1.03 -1.03
C ASN A 82 -15.06 1.28 -2.55
N ASP A 83 -14.80 2.52 -2.96
CA ASP A 83 -14.84 2.94 -4.37
C ASP A 83 -13.84 2.18 -5.26
N CYS A 84 -12.73 1.68 -4.70
CA CYS A 84 -11.78 0.85 -5.44
C CYS A 84 -12.16 -0.65 -5.45
N GLY A 85 -13.13 -1.09 -4.65
CA GLY A 85 -13.58 -2.49 -4.60
C GLY A 85 -12.54 -3.48 -4.05
N ILE A 86 -11.66 -3.06 -3.14
CA ILE A 86 -10.52 -3.85 -2.63
C ILE A 86 -10.46 -3.90 -1.10
N SER A 87 -9.75 -4.89 -0.56
CA SER A 87 -9.38 -4.94 0.87
C SER A 87 -8.18 -4.04 1.17
N CYS A 88 -8.23 -3.25 2.25
CA CYS A 88 -7.14 -2.35 2.64
C CYS A 88 -5.84 -3.10 3.01
N GLY A 89 -5.97 -4.36 3.46
CA GLY A 89 -4.84 -5.19 3.89
C GLY A 89 -4.29 -6.13 2.80
N GLY A 90 -4.73 -5.99 1.54
CA GLY A 90 -4.46 -6.98 0.50
C GLY A 90 -3.77 -6.43 -0.74
N GLN A 91 -2.44 -6.34 -0.69
CA GLN A 91 -1.48 -7.09 -1.53
C GLN A 91 -0.15 -7.21 -0.78
#